data_AF-A0AAU9IQR9-F1
#
_entry.id   AF-A0AAU9IQR9-F1
#
_cell.length_a   1.000
_cell.length_b   1.000
_cell.length_c   1.000
_cell.angle_alpha   90.00
_cell.angle_beta   90.00
_cell.angle_gamma   90.00
#
_symmetry.space_group_name_H-M   'P 1'
#
loop_
_entity.id
_entity.type
_entity.pdbx_description
1 polymer ?
#
loop_
_entity_poly.entity_id
_entity_poly.type
_entity_poly.pdbx_seq_one_letter_code
_entity_poly.pdbx_strand_id
1 'polypeptide(L)'
;MDSSRNVWNSPFNKSTAFILGNEGTGLSDIEKSICDYFIYIPQYRSNTESLNVSVAAGIVLSHFAHFANFVESSREGEKYELDDITGQKAMMKRAEEIREERKQNREKDVEESLGELYSE
;
A
#
# COMPACT_ATOMS: atom_id res chain seq x y z
N MET A 1 -2.78 27.08 1.07
CA MET A 1 -2.17 26.01 0.25
C MET A 1 -1.44 26.58 -0.98
N ASP A 2 -1.47 27.90 -1.21
CA ASP A 2 -0.90 28.56 -2.40
C ASP A 2 0.63 28.43 -2.59
N SER A 3 1.33 27.84 -1.63
CA SER A 3 2.77 27.54 -1.69
C SER A 3 3.10 26.06 -1.84
N SER A 4 2.12 25.20 -2.15
CA SER A 4 2.34 23.77 -2.34
C SER A 4 3.20 23.49 -3.57
N ARG A 5 4.15 22.56 -3.46
CA ARG A 5 5.12 22.25 -4.51
C ARG A 5 4.74 20.98 -5.26
N ASN A 6 4.99 20.98 -6.56
CA ASN A 6 4.82 19.80 -7.40
C ASN A 6 5.83 18.72 -7.01
N VAL A 7 5.36 17.51 -6.70
CA VAL A 7 6.23 16.38 -6.33
C VAL A 7 7.27 16.03 -7.41
N TRP A 8 6.92 16.17 -8.70
CA TRP A 8 7.79 15.81 -9.83
C TRP A 8 9.02 16.70 -9.96
N ASN A 9 9.00 17.91 -9.37
CA ASN A 9 10.14 18.81 -9.37
C ASN A 9 11.15 18.51 -8.25
N SER A 10 11.02 17.35 -7.59
CA SER A 10 11.88 16.92 -6.48
C SER A 10 12.05 18.00 -5.40
N PRO A 11 10.98 18.43 -4.72
CA PRO A 11 11.03 19.51 -3.73
C PRO A 11 11.75 19.14 -2.43
N PHE A 12 12.40 17.97 -2.37
CA PHE A 12 13.02 17.38 -1.21
C PHE A 12 14.48 17.85 -1.09
N ASN A 13 14.96 18.06 0.13
CA ASN A 13 16.34 18.51 0.35
C ASN A 13 17.00 17.94 1.62
N LYS A 14 16.27 17.14 2.40
CA LYS A 14 16.71 16.56 3.68
C LYS A 14 15.87 15.34 4.03
N SER A 15 16.22 14.66 5.12
CA SER A 15 15.36 13.66 5.76
C SER A 15 13.96 14.24 5.99
N THR A 16 12.94 13.59 5.44
CA THR A 16 11.58 14.13 5.34
C THR A 16 10.59 13.16 5.96
N ALA A 17 9.70 13.66 6.82
CA ALA A 17 8.53 12.93 7.29
C ALA A 17 7.32 13.35 6.47
N PHE A 18 6.51 12.38 6.04
CA PHE A 18 5.29 12.62 5.27
C PHE A 18 4.07 12.48 6.16
N ILE A 19 3.27 13.54 6.24
CA ILE A 19 1.98 13.54 6.93
C ILE A 19 0.89 13.45 5.86
N LEU A 20 0.06 12.42 5.97
CA LEU A 20 -1.04 12.14 5.05
C LEU A 20 -2.35 12.44 5.75
N GLY A 21 -3.24 13.15 5.06
CA GLY A 21 -4.56 13.48 5.58
C GLY A 21 -5.52 12.30 5.54
N ASN A 22 -6.62 12.44 6.25
CA ASN A 22 -7.74 11.51 6.18
C ASN A 22 -8.43 11.59 4.81
N GLU A 23 -8.96 10.48 4.30
CA GLU A 23 -9.51 10.35 2.94
C GLU A 23 -10.68 11.32 2.67
N GLY A 24 -11.52 11.57 3.67
CA GLY A 24 -12.67 12.48 3.53
C GLY A 24 -12.40 13.93 3.88
N THR A 25 -11.60 14.18 4.92
CA THR A 25 -11.42 15.54 5.49
C THR A 25 -10.06 16.16 5.15
N GLY A 26 -9.15 15.40 4.55
CA GLY A 26 -7.76 15.80 4.38
C GLY A 26 -7.04 15.99 5.70
N LEU A 27 -6.03 16.85 5.71
CA LEU A 27 -5.29 17.24 6.90
C LEU A 27 -6.12 18.19 7.78
N SER A 28 -6.11 17.94 9.09
CA SER A 28 -6.59 18.86 10.12
C SER A 28 -5.71 20.11 10.19
N ASP A 29 -6.23 21.17 10.81
CA ASP A 29 -5.48 22.43 10.94
C ASP A 29 -4.25 22.30 11.85
N ILE A 30 -4.31 21.42 12.85
CA ILE A 30 -3.17 21.09 13.70
C ILE A 30 -2.07 20.42 12.85
N GLU A 31 -2.42 19.40 12.06
CA GLU A 31 -1.45 18.73 11.19
C GLU A 31 -0.85 19.68 10.15
N LYS A 32 -1.66 20.60 9.58
CA LYS A 32 -1.14 21.64 8.68
C LYS A 32 -0.16 22.57 9.39
N SER A 33 -0.41 22.93 10.64
CA SER A 33 0.42 23.89 11.39
C SER A 33 1.81 23.38 11.75
N ILE A 34 1.98 22.05 11.84
CA ILE A 34 3.29 21.42 12.14
C ILE A 34 4.11 21.12 10.89
N CYS A 35 3.51 21.22 9.69
CA CYS A 35 4.19 20.95 8.43
C CYS A 35 5.09 22.13 8.01
N ASP A 36 6.35 21.83 7.64
CA ASP A 36 7.29 22.81 7.09
C ASP A 36 6.80 23.37 5.73
N TYR A 37 6.25 22.50 4.87
CA TYR A 37 5.73 22.85 3.55
C TYR A 37 4.78 21.75 3.06
N PHE A 38 4.05 22.06 1.99
CA PHE A 38 3.10 21.13 1.37
C PHE A 38 3.58 20.72 -0.03
N ILE A 39 3.22 19.51 -0.43
CA ILE A 39 3.43 19.00 -1.78
C ILE A 39 2.11 18.48 -2.34
N TYR A 40 2.01 18.41 -3.66
CA TYR A 40 0.88 17.81 -4.35
C TYR A 40 1.34 16.97 -5.53
N ILE A 41 0.49 16.01 -5.92
CA ILE A 41 0.64 15.23 -7.14
C ILE A 41 -0.19 15.92 -8.22
N PRO A 42 0.44 16.42 -9.30
CA PRO A 42 -0.29 16.98 -10.44
C PRO A 42 -1.32 16.01 -11.01
N GLN A 43 -2.54 16.50 -11.18
CA GLN A 43 -3.63 15.78 -11.83
C GLN A 43 -3.96 16.49 -13.15
N TYR A 44 -3.99 15.72 -14.24
CA TYR A 44 -4.17 16.28 -15.60
C TYR A 44 -5.63 16.29 -16.07
N ARG A 45 -6.55 15.79 -15.23
CA ARG A 45 -8.00 15.83 -15.43
C ARG A 45 -8.68 16.04 -14.08
N SER A 46 -9.75 16.83 -14.06
CA SER A 46 -10.46 17.28 -12.85
C SER A 46 -11.73 16.47 -12.56
N ASN A 47 -11.75 15.18 -12.87
CA ASN A 47 -12.92 14.32 -12.64
C ASN A 47 -13.03 13.83 -11.18
N THR A 48 -11.99 14.06 -10.39
CA THR A 48 -11.91 13.70 -8.97
C THR A 48 -11.20 14.83 -8.24
N GLU A 49 -11.57 15.04 -6.99
CA GLU A 49 -10.96 16.05 -6.13
C GLU A 49 -9.57 15.60 -5.65
N SER A 50 -9.34 14.30 -5.47
CA SER A 50 -8.07 13.75 -5.00
C SER A 50 -7.85 12.29 -5.45
N LEU A 51 -6.63 11.81 -5.22
CA LEU A 51 -6.32 10.38 -5.28
C LEU A 51 -6.64 9.72 -3.94
N ASN A 52 -6.84 8.41 -3.95
CA ASN A 52 -6.86 7.61 -2.72
C ASN A 52 -5.55 7.85 -1.93
N VAL A 53 -5.67 7.95 -0.60
CA VAL A 53 -4.55 8.31 0.27
C VAL A 53 -3.37 7.33 0.16
N SER A 54 -3.62 6.02 0.03
CA SER A 54 -2.58 5.01 -0.12
C SER A 54 -1.89 5.11 -1.48
N VAL A 55 -2.64 5.45 -2.54
CA VAL A 55 -2.08 5.70 -3.88
C VAL A 55 -1.18 6.95 -3.85
N ALA A 56 -1.65 8.03 -3.22
CA ALA A 56 -0.86 9.24 -3.06
C ALA A 56 0.43 8.98 -2.27
N ALA A 57 0.33 8.23 -1.17
CA ALA A 57 1.47 7.81 -0.36
C ALA A 57 2.50 7.03 -1.18
N GLY A 58 2.05 6.01 -1.93
CA GLY A 58 2.92 5.19 -2.75
C GLY A 58 3.68 5.99 -3.80
N ILE A 59 3.00 6.91 -4.49
CA ILE A 59 3.63 7.80 -5.49
C ILE A 59 4.71 8.68 -4.83
N VAL A 60 4.36 9.33 -3.72
CA VAL A 60 5.28 10.25 -3.02
C VAL A 60 6.49 9.50 -2.47
N LEU A 61 6.28 8.35 -1.82
CA LEU A 61 7.37 7.56 -1.25
C LEU A 61 8.28 6.98 -2.33
N SER A 62 7.73 6.50 -3.45
CA SER A 62 8.51 6.02 -4.58
C SER A 62 9.39 7.13 -5.16
N HIS A 63 8.81 8.31 -5.37
CA HIS A 63 9.55 9.46 -5.88
C HIS A 63 10.62 9.96 -4.89
N PHE A 64 10.32 9.96 -3.59
CA PHE A 64 11.28 10.30 -2.55
C PHE A 64 12.43 9.30 -2.48
N ALA A 65 12.15 7.99 -2.55
CA ALA A 65 13.18 6.95 -2.56
C ALA A 65 14.13 7.10 -3.76
N HIS A 66 13.59 7.45 -4.93
CA HIS A 66 14.39 7.77 -6.10
C HIS A 66 15.27 9.01 -5.87
N PHE A 67 14.69 10.11 -5.37
CA PHE A 67 15.44 11.32 -5.02
C PHE A 67 16.55 11.06 -3.99
N ALA A 68 16.25 10.29 -2.95
CA ALA A 68 17.17 9.96 -1.86
C ALA A 68 18.17 8.86 -2.25
N ASN A 69 18.12 8.37 -3.50
CA ASN A 69 18.98 7.33 -4.04
C ASN A 69 19.02 6.07 -3.16
N PHE A 70 17.85 5.61 -2.73
CA PHE A 70 17.72 4.36 -2.00
C PHE A 70 18.13 3.18 -2.90
N VAL A 71 18.79 2.21 -2.30
CA VAL A 71 19.20 0.99 -3.01
C VAL A 71 17.96 0.15 -3.29
N GLU A 72 17.76 -0.18 -4.55
CA GLU A 72 16.67 -1.08 -4.97
C GLU A 72 16.98 -2.53 -4.55
N SER A 73 15.97 -3.23 -4.04
CA SER A 73 16.08 -4.64 -3.69
C SER A 73 16.20 -5.53 -4.93
N SER A 74 16.86 -6.69 -4.79
CA SER A 74 16.93 -7.71 -5.84
C SER A 74 15.53 -8.20 -6.25
N ARG A 75 15.41 -8.63 -7.50
CA ARG A 75 14.16 -9.10 -8.10
C ARG A 75 14.35 -10.42 -8.81
N GLU A 76 13.36 -11.30 -8.70
CA GLU A 76 13.25 -12.53 -9.47
C GLU A 76 11.95 -12.48 -10.29
N GLY A 77 12.09 -12.31 -11.60
CA GLY A 77 10.96 -12.07 -12.51
C GLY A 77 10.16 -10.81 -12.12
N GLU A 78 8.86 -10.98 -11.88
CA GLU A 78 7.93 -9.90 -11.54
C GLU A 78 7.84 -9.59 -10.03
N LYS A 79 8.66 -10.23 -9.19
CA LYS A 79 8.61 -10.09 -7.72
C LYS A 79 9.96 -9.64 -7.15
N TYR A 80 9.92 -8.91 -6.03
CA TYR A 80 11.10 -8.58 -5.24
C TYR A 80 11.49 -9.74 -4.32
N GLU A 81 12.78 -9.93 -4.12
CA GLU A 81 13.29 -10.82 -3.09
C GLU A 81 12.98 -10.23 -1.72
N LEU A 82 12.26 -10.99 -0.89
CA LEU A 82 11.89 -10.56 0.45
C LEU A 82 13.07 -10.81 1.41
N ASP A 83 13.53 -9.75 2.04
CA ASP A 83 14.31 -9.79 3.27
C ASP A 83 13.36 -10.09 4.45
N ASP A 84 13.63 -11.15 5.23
CA ASP A 84 12.70 -11.62 6.28
C ASP A 84 12.78 -10.78 7.58
N ILE A 85 13.13 -9.50 7.46
CA ILE A 85 13.37 -8.61 8.60
C ILE A 85 12.06 -8.32 9.35
N THR A 86 10.92 -8.35 8.64
CA THR A 86 9.59 -8.05 9.19
C THR A 86 8.75 -9.29 9.49
N GLY A 87 9.24 -10.50 9.20
CA GLY A 87 8.46 -11.73 9.33
C GLY A 87 7.32 -11.88 8.30
N GLN A 88 7.30 -11.05 7.26
CA GLN A 88 6.27 -11.08 6.21
C GLN A 88 6.22 -12.42 5.49
N LYS A 89 7.37 -13.10 5.29
CA LYS A 89 7.40 -14.46 4.71
C LYS A 89 6.64 -15.45 5.59
N ALA A 90 6.82 -15.38 6.91
CA ALA A 90 6.12 -16.24 7.84
C ALA A 90 4.60 -15.98 7.84
N MET A 91 4.19 -14.70 7.79
CA MET A 91 2.76 -14.34 7.68
C MET A 91 2.14 -14.80 6.36
N MET A 92 2.81 -14.62 5.22
CA MET A 92 2.29 -15.05 3.92
C MET A 92 2.15 -16.57 3.86
N LYS A 93 3.15 -17.30 4.35
CA LYS A 93 3.10 -18.77 4.45
C LYS A 93 1.91 -19.22 5.30
N ARG A 94 1.69 -18.59 6.47
CA ARG A 94 0.54 -18.86 7.34
C ARG A 94 -0.79 -18.57 6.64
N ALA A 95 -0.88 -17.48 5.90
CA ALA A 95 -2.09 -17.12 5.16
C ALA A 95 -2.41 -18.12 4.04
N GLU A 96 -1.38 -18.68 3.40
CA GLU A 96 -1.51 -19.68 2.36
C GLU A 96 -1.94 -21.04 2.94
N GLU A 97 -1.36 -21.47 4.06
CA GLU A 97 -1.78 -22.64 4.83
C GLU A 97 -3.27 -22.56 5.21
N ILE A 98 -3.73 -21.42 5.73
CA ILE A 98 -5.14 -21.20 6.09
C ILE A 98 -6.06 -21.27 4.87
N ARG A 99 -5.62 -20.77 3.69
CA ARG A 99 -6.43 -20.84 2.46
C ARG A 99 -6.58 -22.27 1.98
N GLU A 100 -5.50 -23.06 2.01
CA GLU A 100 -5.54 -24.47 1.63
C GLU A 100 -6.39 -25.29 2.60
N GLU A 101 -6.27 -25.08 3.91
CA GLU A 101 -7.14 -25.74 4.92
C GLU A 101 -8.63 -25.45 4.66
N ARG A 102 -8.98 -24.19 4.38
CA ARG A 102 -10.37 -23.80 4.06
C ARG A 102 -10.88 -24.47 2.79
N LYS A 103 -10.02 -24.63 1.78
CA LYS A 103 -10.39 -25.29 0.53
C LYS A 103 -10.66 -26.78 0.76
N GLN A 104 -9.78 -27.47 1.49
CA GLN A 104 -9.94 -28.88 1.82
C GLN A 104 -11.18 -29.16 2.68
N ASN A 105 -11.45 -28.32 3.68
CA ASN A 105 -12.65 -28.48 4.51
C ASN A 105 -13.91 -28.31 3.68
N ARG A 106 -13.94 -27.32 2.78
CA ARG A 106 -15.08 -27.12 1.88
C ARG A 106 -15.29 -28.30 0.93
N GLU A 107 -14.22 -28.92 0.44
CA GLU A 107 -14.30 -30.11 -0.41
C GLU A 107 -14.83 -31.32 0.38
N LYS A 108 -14.36 -31.52 1.62
CA LYS A 108 -14.86 -32.57 2.51
C LYS A 108 -16.34 -32.39 2.87
N ASP A 109 -16.76 -31.17 3.22
CA ASP A 109 -18.16 -30.87 3.55
C ASP A 109 -19.09 -31.18 2.36
N VAL A 110 -18.64 -30.90 1.14
CA VAL A 110 -19.39 -31.22 -0.10
C VAL A 110 -19.43 -32.72 -0.35
N GLU A 111 -18.33 -33.43 -0.13
CA GLU A 111 -18.24 -34.88 -0.33
C GLU A 111 -19.08 -35.64 0.72
N GLU A 112 -19.09 -35.20 1.97
CA GLU A 112 -19.93 -35.74 3.05
C GLU A 112 -21.42 -35.49 2.76
N SER A 113 -21.78 -34.28 2.33
CA SER A 113 -23.17 -33.94 1.96
C SER A 113 -23.68 -34.77 0.77
N LEU A 114 -22.82 -35.04 -0.22
CA LEU A 114 -23.17 -35.91 -1.35
C LEU A 114 -23.28 -37.37 -0.90
N GLY A 115 -22.36 -37.84 -0.05
CA GLY A 115 -22.36 -39.19 0.49
C GLY A 115 -23.64 -39.51 1.27
N GLU A 116 -24.12 -38.58 2.10
CA GLU A 116 -25.39 -38.72 2.81
C GLU A 116 -26.58 -38.78 1.84
N LEU A 117 -26.60 -37.95 0.80
CA LEU A 117 -27.71 -37.88 -0.18
C LEU A 117 -27.84 -39.14 -1.07
N TYR A 118 -26.76 -39.89 -1.26
CA TYR A 118 -26.73 -41.11 -2.09
C TYR A 118 -26.74 -42.42 -1.28
N SER A 119 -26.93 -42.33 0.04
CA SER A 119 -26.94 -43.49 0.96
C SER A 119 -28.34 -43.95 1.42
N GLU A 120 -29.41 -43.33 0.92
CA GLU A 120 -30.81 -43.81 0.96
C GLU A 120 -31.22 -44.52 -0.34
#